data_AF-A0A5P2UW35-F1
#
_entry.id   AF-A0A5P2UW35-F1
#
_cell.length_a   1.000
_cell.length_b   1.000
_cell.length_c   1.000
_cell.angle_alpha   90.00
_cell.angle_beta   90.00
_cell.angle_gamma   90.00
#
_symmetry.space_group_name_H-M   'P 1'
#
loop_
_entity.id
_entity.type
_entity.pdbx_description
1 polymer ?
#
loop_
_entity_poly.entity_id
_entity_poly.type
_entity_poly.pdbx_seq_one_letter_code
_entity_poly.pdbx_strand_id
1 'polypeptide(L)'
;MQAETEGRDTRARELFLRAWEAAEDDYDACIAAHYLARHQPTPQETLHWNQECLNRADRVGDGRVRGFYASLHGNMARAHRDLGRIDRARDHFESAAEHIDDVPPGPHRQWLRHRIAAGLRATAPAAPRHHEDLVGDLLIRLCARTDLEALSLLLPPYMGSLGTPEDEERITGALRMLHAERRLPDGEQTALGRAIQARSAV
;
A
#
# COMPACT_ATOMS: atom_id res chain seq x y z
N MET A 1 -16.00 -4.60 17.87
CA MET A 1 -14.56 -4.94 17.94
C MET A 1 -14.27 -6.23 18.70
N GLN A 2 -14.66 -6.39 19.98
CA GLN A 2 -14.32 -7.62 20.75
C GLN A 2 -14.66 -8.95 20.05
N ALA A 3 -15.86 -9.06 19.47
CA ALA A 3 -16.26 -10.27 18.73
C ALA A 3 -15.34 -10.59 17.55
N GLU A 4 -14.84 -9.56 16.85
CA GLU A 4 -13.86 -9.72 15.77
C GLU A 4 -12.51 -10.18 16.31
N THR A 5 -12.03 -9.59 17.41
CA THR A 5 -10.76 -9.99 18.05
C THR A 5 -10.78 -11.45 18.52
N GLU A 6 -11.95 -11.96 18.92
CA GLU A 6 -12.17 -13.34 19.33
C GLU A 6 -12.45 -14.29 18.14
N GLY A 7 -12.39 -13.82 16.89
CA GLY A 7 -12.62 -14.63 15.69
C GLY A 7 -14.08 -15.01 15.45
N ARG A 8 -15.04 -14.33 16.10
CA ARG A 8 -16.48 -14.60 15.97
C ARG A 8 -17.08 -13.77 14.83
N ASP A 9 -16.66 -14.05 13.60
CA ASP A 9 -16.95 -13.24 12.41
C ASP A 9 -18.44 -12.98 12.17
N THR A 10 -19.29 -14.02 12.25
CA THR A 10 -20.75 -13.87 12.10
C THR A 10 -21.32 -12.89 13.11
N ARG A 11 -20.87 -13.00 14.37
CA ARG A 11 -21.33 -12.12 15.44
C ARG A 11 -20.78 -10.71 15.30
N ALA A 12 -19.54 -10.56 14.83
CA ALA A 12 -18.96 -9.26 14.52
C ALA A 12 -19.80 -8.55 13.44
N ARG A 13 -20.11 -9.25 12.34
CA ARG A 13 -20.97 -8.75 11.26
C ARG A 13 -22.33 -8.27 11.76
N GLU A 14 -23.03 -9.07 12.58
CA GLU A 14 -24.32 -8.68 13.18
C GLU A 14 -24.22 -7.40 14.01
N LEU A 15 -23.16 -7.25 14.80
CA LEU A 15 -22.94 -6.07 15.64
C LEU A 15 -22.66 -4.83 14.78
N PHE A 16 -21.86 -4.96 13.73
CA PHE A 16 -21.59 -3.86 12.81
C PHE A 16 -22.81 -3.48 11.98
N LEU A 17 -23.69 -4.43 11.65
CA LEU A 17 -24.96 -4.13 10.98
C LEU A 17 -25.88 -3.31 11.89
N ARG A 18 -25.97 -3.65 13.17
CA ARG A 18 -26.73 -2.83 14.14
C ARG A 18 -26.15 -1.43 14.29
N ALA A 19 -24.82 -1.30 14.25
CA ALA A 19 -24.17 0.01 14.28
C ALA A 19 -24.50 0.83 13.02
N TRP A 20 -24.54 0.18 11.85
CA TRP A 20 -24.97 0.80 10.60
C TRP A 20 -26.43 1.28 10.66
N GLU A 21 -27.34 0.45 11.15
CA GLU A 21 -28.77 0.78 11.31
C GLU A 21 -29.01 1.89 12.34
N ALA A 22 -28.13 2.02 13.34
CA ALA A 22 -28.21 3.02 14.39
C ALA A 22 -27.40 4.30 14.12
N ALA A 23 -26.67 4.37 13.00
CA ALA A 23 -25.84 5.54 12.69
C ALA A 23 -26.72 6.79 12.52
N GLU A 24 -26.37 7.85 13.25
CA GLU A 24 -27.14 9.11 13.24
C GLU A 24 -26.64 10.09 12.17
N ASP A 25 -25.37 9.95 11.75
CA ASP A 25 -24.75 10.80 10.73
C ASP A 25 -23.88 9.99 9.75
N ASP A 26 -23.40 10.66 8.68
CA ASP A 26 -22.55 10.03 7.67
C ASP A 26 -21.17 9.61 8.23
N TYR A 27 -20.71 10.19 9.34
CA TYR A 27 -19.44 9.83 9.95
C TYR A 27 -19.53 8.48 10.67
N ASP A 28 -20.56 8.29 11.49
CA ASP A 28 -20.86 7.02 12.15
C ASP A 28 -21.19 5.93 11.12
N ALA A 29 -21.96 6.28 10.08
CA ALA A 29 -22.26 5.38 8.97
C ALA A 29 -20.99 4.97 8.21
N CYS A 30 -20.07 5.90 7.96
CA CYS A 30 -18.76 5.61 7.37
C CYS A 30 -17.99 4.58 8.20
N ILE A 31 -17.90 4.76 9.52
CA ILE A 31 -17.20 3.84 10.42
C ILE A 31 -17.88 2.46 10.43
N ALA A 32 -19.21 2.41 10.51
CA ALA A 32 -19.95 1.15 10.50
C ALA A 32 -19.76 0.38 9.17
N ALA A 33 -19.85 1.08 8.02
CA ALA A 33 -19.62 0.50 6.71
C ALA A 33 -18.19 -0.06 6.56
N HIS A 34 -17.17 0.64 7.08
CA HIS A 34 -15.79 0.14 7.11
C HIS A 34 -15.69 -1.23 7.80
N TYR A 35 -16.30 -1.37 8.99
CA TYR A 35 -16.26 -2.63 9.72
C TYR A 35 -17.12 -3.73 9.08
N LEU A 36 -18.25 -3.37 8.48
CA LEU A 36 -19.05 -4.32 7.71
C LEU A 36 -18.27 -4.89 6.53
N ALA A 37 -17.53 -4.07 5.77
CA ALA A 37 -16.78 -4.52 4.61
C ALA A 37 -15.77 -5.65 4.92
N ARG A 38 -15.31 -5.76 6.17
CA ARG A 38 -14.32 -6.77 6.61
C ARG A 38 -14.92 -8.16 6.81
N HIS A 39 -16.24 -8.26 6.93
CA HIS A 39 -16.96 -9.50 7.24
C HIS A 39 -18.05 -9.79 6.22
N GLN A 40 -17.69 -9.85 4.94
CA GLN A 40 -18.62 -10.20 3.87
C GLN A 40 -18.27 -11.56 3.25
N PRO A 41 -19.28 -12.37 2.86
CA PRO A 41 -19.04 -13.69 2.31
C PRO A 41 -18.52 -13.66 0.87
N THR A 42 -18.67 -12.54 0.16
CA THR A 42 -18.21 -12.39 -1.23
C THR A 42 -17.38 -11.12 -1.45
N PRO A 43 -16.41 -11.15 -2.38
CA PRO A 43 -15.66 -9.94 -2.77
C PRO A 43 -16.55 -8.81 -3.32
N GLN A 44 -17.69 -9.15 -3.92
CA GLN A 44 -18.68 -8.19 -4.42
C GLN A 44 -19.35 -7.41 -3.28
N GLU A 45 -19.73 -8.09 -2.21
CA GLU A 45 -20.29 -7.43 -1.02
C GLU A 45 -19.23 -6.63 -0.27
N THR A 46 -17.99 -7.13 -0.19
CA THR A 46 -16.85 -6.35 0.32
C THR A 46 -16.68 -5.05 -0.46
N LEU A 47 -16.72 -5.11 -1.80
CA LEU A 47 -16.65 -3.92 -2.64
C LEU A 47 -17.84 -2.97 -2.39
N HIS A 48 -19.05 -3.51 -2.28
CA HIS A 48 -20.25 -2.72 -2.01
C HIS A 48 -20.12 -1.91 -0.71
N TRP A 49 -19.72 -2.56 0.39
CA TRP A 49 -19.56 -1.88 1.67
C TRP A 49 -18.37 -0.92 1.71
N ASN A 50 -17.26 -1.23 1.01
CA ASN A 50 -16.16 -0.28 0.86
C ASN A 50 -16.59 0.96 0.06
N GLN A 51 -17.40 0.79 -0.98
CA GLN A 51 -17.95 1.90 -1.76
C GLN A 51 -18.90 2.75 -0.92
N GLU A 52 -19.77 2.10 -0.12
CA GLU A 52 -20.65 2.84 0.79
C GLU A 52 -19.84 3.63 1.83
N CYS A 53 -18.80 3.02 2.40
CA CYS A 53 -17.90 3.71 3.30
C CYS A 53 -17.26 4.96 2.67
N LEU A 54 -16.76 4.85 1.43
CA LEU A 54 -16.21 5.99 0.69
C LEU A 54 -17.26 7.07 0.43
N ASN A 55 -18.46 6.69 -0.04
CA ASN A 55 -19.57 7.63 -0.29
C ASN A 55 -19.95 8.41 0.98
N ARG A 56 -19.91 7.76 2.15
CA ARG A 56 -20.21 8.39 3.43
C ARG A 56 -19.10 9.34 3.87
N ALA A 57 -17.84 8.96 3.71
CA ALA A 57 -16.72 9.87 3.93
C ALA A 57 -16.83 11.13 3.06
N ASP A 58 -17.16 10.98 1.77
CA ASP A 58 -17.35 12.11 0.85
C ASP A 58 -18.46 13.06 1.31
N ARG A 59 -19.56 12.53 1.88
CA ARG A 59 -20.67 13.32 2.41
C ARG A 59 -20.34 14.04 3.70
N VAL A 60 -19.50 13.46 4.57
CA VAL A 60 -18.98 14.16 5.75
C VAL A 60 -18.18 15.38 5.30
N GLY A 61 -17.29 15.22 4.32
CA GLY A 61 -16.64 16.33 3.61
C GLY A 61 -15.73 17.25 4.45
N ASP A 62 -15.52 16.94 5.73
CA ASP A 62 -14.74 17.76 6.66
C ASP A 62 -13.41 17.10 7.09
N GLY A 63 -12.66 17.77 7.97
CA GLY A 63 -11.35 17.32 8.41
C GLY A 63 -11.32 15.97 9.15
N ARG A 64 -12.45 15.50 9.68
CA ARG A 64 -12.54 14.25 10.46
C ARG A 64 -12.26 13.00 9.63
N VAL A 65 -12.61 13.03 8.33
CA VAL A 65 -12.47 11.88 7.43
C VAL A 65 -11.22 11.95 6.55
N ARG A 66 -10.49 13.06 6.57
CA ARG A 66 -9.35 13.27 5.66
C ARG A 66 -8.29 12.16 5.81
N GLY A 67 -7.96 11.80 7.05
CA GLY A 67 -7.03 10.71 7.34
C GLY A 67 -7.55 9.31 7.01
N PHE A 68 -8.80 9.15 6.56
CA PHE A 68 -9.36 7.86 6.16
C PHE A 68 -9.14 7.56 4.69
N TYR A 69 -9.08 8.57 3.81
CA TYR A 69 -9.09 8.37 2.35
C TYR A 69 -8.00 7.41 1.86
N ALA A 70 -6.77 7.50 2.38
CA ALA A 70 -5.72 6.56 2.00
C ALA A 70 -6.11 5.08 2.28
N SER A 71 -6.75 4.81 3.42
CA SER A 71 -7.22 3.48 3.78
C SER A 71 -8.47 3.07 2.99
N LEU A 72 -9.41 3.99 2.77
CA LEU A 72 -10.64 3.74 2.01
C LEU A 72 -10.34 3.37 0.55
N HIS A 73 -9.52 4.18 -0.11
CA HIS A 73 -9.04 3.88 -1.46
C HIS A 73 -8.18 2.61 -1.48
N GLY A 74 -7.33 2.36 -0.48
CA GLY A 74 -6.58 1.10 -0.38
C GLY A 74 -7.46 -0.16 -0.25
N ASN A 75 -8.63 -0.05 0.41
CA ASN A 75 -9.60 -1.13 0.52
C ASN A 75 -10.41 -1.32 -0.77
N MET A 76 -10.83 -0.23 -1.41
CA MET A 76 -11.44 -0.26 -2.75
C MET A 76 -10.51 -0.92 -3.77
N ALA A 77 -9.23 -0.54 -3.77
CA ALA A 77 -8.22 -1.10 -4.65
C ALA A 77 -8.10 -2.62 -4.49
N ARG A 78 -8.03 -3.10 -3.24
CA ARG A 78 -8.00 -4.53 -2.93
C ARG A 78 -9.25 -5.25 -3.41
N ALA A 79 -10.44 -4.71 -3.11
CA ALA A 79 -11.70 -5.33 -3.51
C ALA A 79 -11.84 -5.41 -5.04
N HIS A 80 -11.42 -4.38 -5.76
CA HIS A 80 -11.35 -4.40 -7.23
C HIS A 80 -10.37 -5.46 -7.74
N ARG A 81 -9.19 -5.57 -7.13
CA ARG A 81 -8.17 -6.56 -7.50
C ARG A 81 -8.66 -7.99 -7.27
N ASP A 82 -9.31 -8.26 -6.15
CA ASP A 82 -9.87 -9.57 -5.82
C ASP A 82 -10.99 -10.00 -6.80
N LEU A 83 -11.61 -9.01 -7.47
CA LEU A 83 -12.57 -9.21 -8.58
C LEU A 83 -11.90 -9.23 -9.97
N GLY A 84 -10.56 -9.20 -10.05
CA GLY A 84 -9.81 -9.18 -11.31
C GLY A 84 -9.86 -7.85 -12.07
N ARG A 85 -10.37 -6.78 -11.47
CA ARG A 85 -10.52 -5.44 -12.09
C ARG A 85 -9.26 -4.61 -11.87
N ILE A 86 -8.17 -5.01 -12.51
CA ILE A 86 -6.81 -4.49 -12.26
C ILE A 86 -6.70 -2.98 -12.49
N ASP A 87 -7.27 -2.45 -13.57
CA ASP A 87 -7.21 -1.01 -13.87
C ASP A 87 -7.88 -0.18 -12.77
N ARG A 88 -9.09 -0.57 -12.35
CA ARG A 88 -9.80 0.09 -11.23
C ARG A 88 -9.05 -0.04 -9.91
N ALA A 89 -8.42 -1.21 -9.68
CA ALA A 89 -7.59 -1.40 -8.50
C ALA A 89 -6.42 -0.42 -8.47
N ARG A 90 -5.79 -0.21 -9.62
CA ARG A 90 -4.71 0.75 -9.79
C ARG A 90 -5.17 2.18 -9.52
N ASP A 91 -6.26 2.63 -10.14
CA ASP A 91 -6.80 3.99 -9.96
C ASP A 91 -6.99 4.30 -8.46
N HIS A 92 -7.52 3.32 -7.71
CA HIS A 92 -7.68 3.46 -6.27
C HIS A 92 -6.36 3.38 -5.50
N PHE A 93 -5.36 2.61 -5.92
CA PHE A 93 -4.03 2.67 -5.28
C PHE A 93 -3.33 4.01 -5.51
N GLU A 94 -3.48 4.61 -6.70
CA GLU A 94 -2.95 5.94 -7.01
C GLU A 94 -3.62 7.00 -6.14
N SER A 95 -4.95 6.98 -6.04
CA SER A 95 -5.67 7.88 -5.15
C SER A 95 -5.34 7.64 -3.66
N ALA A 96 -5.09 6.40 -3.25
CA ALA A 96 -4.61 6.12 -1.89
C ALA A 96 -3.22 6.72 -1.62
N ALA A 97 -2.34 6.73 -2.62
CA ALA A 97 -1.01 7.34 -2.54
C ALA A 97 -1.10 8.87 -2.37
N GLU A 98 -2.03 9.54 -3.06
CA GLU A 98 -2.25 10.99 -2.94
C GLU A 98 -2.66 11.41 -1.51
N HIS A 99 -3.41 10.56 -0.81
CA HIS A 99 -3.92 10.85 0.53
C HIS A 99 -3.01 10.34 1.67
N ILE A 100 -1.85 9.73 1.37
CA ILE A 100 -1.02 9.11 2.41
C ILE A 100 -0.49 10.11 3.44
N ASP A 101 -0.30 11.37 3.02
CA ASP A 101 0.23 12.41 3.89
C ASP A 101 -0.79 13.00 4.86
N ASP A 102 -2.08 12.75 4.63
CA ASP A 102 -3.17 13.11 5.53
C ASP A 102 -3.30 12.18 6.74
N VAL A 103 -2.77 10.95 6.65
CA VAL A 103 -2.77 9.98 7.75
C VAL A 103 -1.71 10.39 8.77
N PRO A 104 -1.93 10.57 10.08
CA PRO A 104 -0.89 11.03 11.00
C PRO A 104 0.43 10.22 10.93
N PRO A 105 1.61 10.86 11.06
CA PRO A 105 2.89 10.16 10.98
C PRO A 105 3.00 9.11 12.10
N GLY A 106 3.53 7.94 11.76
CA GLY A 106 3.69 6.84 12.70
C GLY A 106 3.65 5.47 12.02
N PRO A 107 3.70 4.38 12.81
CA PRO A 107 3.74 3.02 12.29
C PRO A 107 2.58 2.67 11.36
N HIS A 108 1.38 3.22 11.64
CA HIS A 108 0.21 3.03 10.78
C HIS A 108 0.40 3.62 9.38
N ARG A 109 0.82 4.90 9.28
CA ARG A 109 1.10 5.55 7.98
C ARG A 109 2.13 4.74 7.19
N GLN A 110 3.22 4.32 7.85
CA GLN A 110 4.28 3.54 7.20
C GLN A 110 3.77 2.20 6.66
N TRP A 111 3.00 1.45 7.46
CA TRP A 111 2.41 0.19 7.03
C TRP A 111 1.45 0.37 5.86
N LEU A 112 0.61 1.41 5.90
CA LEU A 112 -0.31 1.72 4.82
C LEU A 112 0.45 2.10 3.54
N ARG A 113 1.49 2.92 3.64
CA ARG A 113 2.37 3.28 2.52
C ARG A 113 2.95 2.03 1.85
N HIS A 114 3.48 1.08 2.63
CA HIS A 114 4.00 -0.18 2.08
C HIS A 114 2.94 -0.99 1.35
N ARG A 115 1.71 -1.03 1.87
CA ARG A 115 0.59 -1.71 1.21
C ARG A 115 0.18 -1.05 -0.10
N ILE A 116 0.13 0.28 -0.12
CA ILE A 116 -0.19 1.05 -1.34
C ILE A 116 0.91 0.82 -2.38
N ALA A 117 2.18 0.99 -2.01
CA ALA A 117 3.33 0.74 -2.87
C ALA A 117 3.34 -0.68 -3.46
N ALA A 118 3.08 -1.71 -2.65
CA ALA A 118 2.96 -3.08 -3.12
C ALA A 118 1.75 -3.27 -4.07
N GLY A 119 0.64 -2.58 -3.79
CA GLY A 119 -0.53 -2.53 -4.67
C GLY A 119 -0.19 -1.96 -6.05
N LEU A 120 0.41 -0.76 -6.08
CA LEU A 120 0.83 -0.08 -7.30
C LEU A 120 1.77 -0.95 -8.15
N ARG A 121 2.77 -1.60 -7.53
CA ARG A 121 3.66 -2.54 -8.24
C ARG A 121 2.90 -3.73 -8.82
N ALA A 122 1.97 -4.31 -8.05
CA ALA A 122 1.20 -5.48 -8.48
C ALA A 122 0.16 -5.16 -9.57
N THR A 123 -0.29 -3.93 -9.67
CA THR A 123 -1.25 -3.45 -10.68
C THR A 123 -0.58 -2.59 -11.76
N ALA A 124 0.75 -2.54 -11.79
CA ALA A 124 1.49 -1.88 -12.85
C ALA A 124 1.13 -2.55 -14.20
N PRO A 125 1.14 -1.80 -15.32
CA PRO A 125 0.88 -2.40 -16.61
C PRO A 125 2.01 -3.40 -16.85
N ALA A 126 1.76 -4.45 -17.63
CA ALA A 126 2.85 -5.32 -18.05
C ALA A 126 3.85 -4.47 -18.82
N ALA A 127 4.99 -4.13 -18.18
CA ALA A 127 6.09 -3.48 -18.86
C ALA A 127 6.49 -4.36 -20.05
N PRO A 128 6.89 -3.78 -21.21
CA PRO A 128 7.53 -4.56 -22.24
C PRO A 128 8.67 -5.35 -21.58
N ARG A 129 8.57 -6.67 -21.64
CA ARG A 129 9.46 -7.61 -20.95
C ARG A 129 10.91 -7.17 -21.22
N HIS A 130 11.68 -6.90 -20.15
CA HIS A 130 13.13 -6.59 -20.12
C HIS A 130 13.61 -5.13 -20.16
N HIS A 131 12.94 -4.19 -19.49
CA HIS A 131 13.67 -3.06 -18.89
C HIS A 131 13.68 -3.22 -17.37
N GLU A 132 14.88 -3.53 -16.89
CA GLU A 132 15.25 -4.18 -15.62
C GLU A 132 14.81 -3.36 -14.40
N ASP A 133 13.99 -3.95 -13.52
CA ASP A 133 13.96 -3.52 -12.12
C ASP A 133 15.30 -3.93 -11.48
N LEU A 134 16.36 -3.19 -11.82
CA LEU A 134 17.73 -3.44 -11.37
C LEU A 134 17.82 -3.50 -9.84
N VAL A 135 16.96 -2.73 -9.17
CA VAL A 135 16.87 -2.70 -7.71
C VAL A 135 16.19 -3.96 -7.19
N GLY A 136 15.09 -4.39 -7.81
CA GLY A 136 14.43 -5.67 -7.53
C GLY A 136 15.37 -6.87 -7.74
N ASP A 137 16.11 -6.92 -8.84
CA ASP A 137 17.08 -7.98 -9.13
C ASP A 137 18.24 -8.00 -8.15
N LEU A 138 18.68 -6.83 -7.68
CA LEU A 138 19.66 -6.73 -6.60
C LEU A 138 19.07 -7.25 -5.29
N LEU A 139 17.86 -6.85 -4.92
CA LEU A 139 17.17 -7.32 -3.71
C LEU A 139 16.98 -8.83 -3.70
N ILE A 140 16.63 -9.46 -4.83
CA ILE A 140 16.53 -10.92 -4.94
C ILE A 140 17.86 -11.60 -4.59
N ARG A 141 18.99 -11.08 -5.09
CA ARG A 141 20.32 -11.60 -4.79
C ARG A 141 20.70 -11.40 -3.33
N LEU A 142 20.43 -10.22 -2.77
CA LEU A 142 20.69 -9.93 -1.36
C LEU A 142 19.86 -10.84 -0.43
N CYS A 143 18.59 -11.09 -0.77
CA CYS A 143 17.72 -12.04 -0.06
C CYS A 143 18.27 -13.46 -0.13
N ALA A 144 18.69 -13.94 -1.31
CA ALA A 144 19.26 -15.27 -1.49
C ALA A 144 20.52 -15.50 -0.64
N ARG A 145 21.23 -14.42 -0.28
CA ARG A 145 22.43 -14.45 0.56
C ARG A 145 22.16 -14.17 2.04
N THR A 146 20.94 -13.81 2.42
CA THR A 146 20.62 -13.32 3.77
C THR A 146 21.52 -12.13 4.17
N ASP A 147 21.80 -11.20 3.24
CA ASP A 147 22.61 -10.01 3.53
C ASP A 147 21.77 -8.97 4.29
N LEU A 148 21.55 -9.23 5.59
CA LEU A 148 20.66 -8.43 6.43
C LEU A 148 21.10 -6.97 6.51
N GLU A 149 22.41 -6.69 6.45
CA GLU A 149 22.94 -5.33 6.47
C GLU A 149 22.51 -4.56 5.21
N ALA A 150 22.72 -5.13 4.02
CA ALA A 150 22.35 -4.47 2.76
C ALA A 150 20.81 -4.33 2.65
N LEU A 151 20.09 -5.38 3.05
CA LEU A 151 18.64 -5.38 3.08
C LEU A 151 18.07 -4.35 4.05
N SER A 152 18.70 -4.15 5.22
CA SER A 152 18.24 -3.15 6.20
C SER A 152 18.28 -1.72 5.65
N LEU A 153 19.20 -1.46 4.72
CA LEU A 153 19.37 -0.16 4.09
C LEU A 153 18.45 0.02 2.86
N LEU A 154 18.38 -0.98 1.99
CA LEU A 154 17.72 -0.84 0.69
C LEU A 154 16.23 -1.21 0.71
N LEU A 155 15.83 -2.18 1.54
CA LEU A 155 14.46 -2.69 1.54
C LEU A 155 13.43 -1.65 2.01
N PRO A 156 13.65 -0.86 3.08
CA PRO A 156 12.65 0.13 3.51
C PRO A 156 12.27 1.18 2.44
N PRO A 157 13.22 1.90 1.79
CA PRO A 157 12.86 2.88 0.76
C PRO A 157 12.27 2.23 -0.49
N TYR A 158 12.74 1.04 -0.90
CA TYR A 158 12.17 0.32 -2.03
C TYR A 158 10.73 -0.15 -1.76
N MET A 159 10.48 -0.77 -0.61
CA MET A 159 9.16 -1.27 -0.24
C MET A 159 8.13 -0.16 -0.08
N GLY A 160 8.56 1.02 0.36
CA GLY A 160 7.72 2.20 0.54
C GLY A 160 7.63 3.14 -0.66
N SER A 161 8.29 2.85 -1.79
CA SER A 161 8.23 3.72 -2.96
C SER A 161 6.84 3.71 -3.61
N LEU A 162 6.26 4.90 -3.73
CA LEU A 162 5.06 5.21 -4.49
C LEU A 162 5.43 5.73 -5.90
N GLY A 163 6.71 5.75 -6.26
CA GLY A 163 7.22 6.23 -7.55
C GLY A 163 7.37 7.75 -7.66
N THR A 164 7.34 8.48 -6.54
CA THR A 164 7.58 9.94 -6.55
C THR A 164 9.06 10.26 -6.74
N PRO A 165 9.43 11.45 -7.25
CA PRO A 165 10.84 11.84 -7.37
C PRO A 165 11.60 11.76 -6.05
N GLU A 166 10.94 12.06 -4.93
CA GLU A 166 11.53 11.94 -3.60
C GLU A 166 11.78 10.48 -3.19
N ASP A 167 10.84 9.57 -3.50
CA ASP A 167 11.04 8.14 -3.29
C ASP A 167 12.21 7.63 -4.12
N GLU A 168 12.29 8.07 -5.38
CA GLU A 168 13.35 7.66 -6.27
C GLU A 168 14.72 8.16 -5.77
N GLU A 169 14.82 9.38 -5.26
CA GLU A 169 16.06 9.88 -4.65
C GLU A 169 16.40 9.11 -3.35
N ARG A 170 15.41 8.76 -2.51
CA ARG A 170 15.66 7.95 -1.30
C ARG A 170 16.22 6.57 -1.63
N ILE A 171 15.70 5.89 -2.66
CA ILE A 171 16.26 4.63 -3.15
C ILE A 171 17.69 4.86 -3.68
N THR A 172 17.89 5.88 -4.51
CA THR A 172 19.22 6.17 -5.08
C THR A 172 20.26 6.49 -3.99
N GLY A 173 19.87 7.22 -2.95
CA GLY A 173 20.71 7.48 -1.78
C GLY A 173 21.13 6.19 -1.07
N ALA A 174 20.19 5.28 -0.81
CA ALA A 174 20.47 3.97 -0.21
C ALA A 174 21.43 3.13 -1.09
N LEU A 175 21.24 3.14 -2.41
CA LEU A 175 22.13 2.46 -3.35
C LEU A 175 23.55 3.07 -3.31
N ARG A 176 23.68 4.41 -3.29
CA ARG A 176 24.99 5.09 -3.20
C ARG A 176 25.72 4.77 -1.90
N MET A 177 24.99 4.73 -0.78
CA MET A 177 25.55 4.32 0.52
C MET A 177 26.08 2.88 0.46
N LEU A 178 25.27 1.93 0.01
CA LEU A 178 25.68 0.54 -0.14
C LEU A 178 26.87 0.38 -1.11
N HIS A 179 26.91 1.17 -2.18
CA HIS A 179 27.97 1.12 -3.17
C HIS A 179 29.30 1.62 -2.60
N ALA A 180 29.27 2.64 -1.73
CA ALA A 180 30.45 3.21 -1.09
C ALA A 180 31.15 2.20 -0.16
N GLU A 181 30.41 1.26 0.42
CA GLU A 181 30.95 0.24 1.33
C GLU A 181 31.87 -0.78 0.62
N ARG A 182 31.71 -0.97 -0.71
CA ARG A 182 32.51 -1.90 -1.53
C ARG A 182 32.66 -3.31 -0.95
N ARG A 183 31.66 -3.77 -0.21
CA ARG A 183 31.66 -5.09 0.46
C ARG A 183 30.89 -6.17 -0.29
N LEU A 184 30.11 -5.79 -1.30
CA LEU A 184 29.38 -6.75 -2.12
C LEU A 184 30.32 -7.47 -3.10
N PRO A 185 30.07 -8.75 -3.42
CA PRO A 185 30.71 -9.45 -4.53
C PRO A 185 30.74 -8.63 -5.83
N ASP A 186 31.79 -8.78 -6.64
CA ASP A 186 32.02 -7.96 -7.85
C ASP A 186 30.81 -7.87 -8.79
N GLY A 187 30.07 -8.97 -8.96
CA GLY A 187 28.87 -9.00 -9.79
C GLY A 187 27.71 -8.14 -9.25
N GLU A 188 27.52 -8.14 -7.93
CA GLU A 188 26.50 -7.35 -7.24
C GLU A 188 26.92 -5.89 -7.08
N GLN A 189 28.22 -5.65 -6.83
CA GLN A 189 28.81 -4.32 -6.83
C GLN A 189 28.68 -3.65 -8.21
N THR A 190 28.91 -4.39 -9.28
CA THR A 190 28.73 -3.91 -10.67
C THR A 190 27.24 -3.64 -10.97
N ALA A 191 26.35 -4.55 -10.58
CA ALA A 191 24.91 -4.37 -10.75
C ALA A 191 24.38 -3.14 -10.00
N LEU A 192 24.87 -2.91 -8.78
CA LEU A 192 24.57 -1.74 -7.98
C LEU A 192 25.02 -0.43 -8.66
N GLY A 193 26.24 -0.41 -9.23
CA GLY A 193 26.72 0.72 -10.01
C GLY A 193 25.85 1.03 -11.24
N ARG A 194 25.39 -0.01 -11.96
CA ARG A 194 24.45 0.14 -13.09
C ARG A 194 23.10 0.70 -12.63
N ALA A 195 22.57 0.22 -11.51
CA ALA A 195 21.32 0.72 -10.94
C ALA A 195 21.41 2.22 -10.60
N ILE A 196 22.53 2.68 -10.02
CA ILE A 196 22.74 4.11 -9.74
C ILE A 196 22.81 4.94 -11.02
N GLN A 197 23.53 4.46 -12.04
CA GLN A 197 23.67 5.16 -13.32
C GLN A 197 22.34 5.30 -14.05
N ALA A 198 21.56 4.22 -14.14
CA ALA A 198 20.25 4.22 -14.79
C ALA A 198 19.29 5.24 -14.15
N ARG A 199 19.39 5.41 -12.82
CA ARG A 199 18.54 6.34 -12.04
C ARG A 199 19.02 7.78 -12.06
N SER A 200 20.26 8.03 -12.47
CA SER A 200 20.83 9.39 -12.58
C SER A 200 20.73 9.96 -14.00
N ALA A 201 20.27 9.16 -14.96
CA ALA A 201 20.14 9.53 -16.37
C ALA A 201 18.71 9.99 -16.75
N VAL A 202 17.80 10.04 -15.79
CA VAL A 202 16.40 10.49 -15.89
C VAL A 202 16.27 11.83 -15.16
#